data_AF-A0A8C6XE04-F1
#
_entry.id   AF-A0A8C6XE04-F1
#
_cell.length_a   1.000
_cell.length_b   1.000
_cell.length_c   1.000
_cell.angle_alpha   90.00
_cell.angle_beta   90.00
_cell.angle_gamma   90.00
#
_symmetry.space_group_name_H-M   'P 1'
#
loop_
_entity.id
_entity.type
_entity.pdbx_description
1 polymer ?
#
loop_
_entity_poly.entity_id
_entity_poly.type
_entity_poly.pdbx_seq_one_letter_code
_entity_poly.pdbx_strand_id
1 'polypeptide(L)'
;MVWAFLPWCTSPFFLVHSRSDALIQWAAGHFLRACFILYEQIHPSDPFGRIMQSHFSRLQSPLRSLISYPDCKAQQMRFLQRGWTECHIVDMNEFYRSFVPGEEQKRIQALEPFDEFEEWHLKCSHYFILAASKGAASFAPPVFSRMEGKSGAVTGLKRYGHCSVLLTPDIILTTGGFGDHGGRHCRLTELHILVKHQGGWRSGNVRLAELEMAWDGRLFHTVNMLRSGWAVVLGGRKSPESPALPPLRLKGLADADPLNPVIELTPLLPVEGLVGLSVPRWRHTATVVTQEGQAYLFVYGGCTSGQSVLTDWHFLHLEGLHCQQIPVEGPVPAGRHSHSACSWAGGVLIAGGLAASEELLGSLLFLKPAGRGFRWHSLETCPPLTPRYSHTAHVHRGNLLLVGGVWLSPPLVPGVAVIDLETRALAEQLGFSSALLPMEVKHSWPRSAAGEAALLVLMLVLSS
;
A
#
# COMPACT_ATOMS: atom_id res chain seq x y z
N MET A 1 -4.27 -46.47 -3.37
CA MET A 1 -3.10 -45.89 -4.05
C MET A 1 -3.45 -44.45 -4.39
N VAL A 2 -2.87 -43.47 -3.69
CA VAL A 2 -3.08 -42.03 -3.95
C VAL A 2 -2.00 -41.62 -4.94
N TRP A 3 -2.38 -41.34 -6.19
CA TRP A 3 -1.48 -40.73 -7.16
C TRP A 3 -1.60 -39.22 -7.01
N ALA A 4 -0.58 -38.58 -6.45
CA ALA A 4 -0.45 -37.12 -6.46
C ALA A 4 0.23 -36.72 -7.77
N PHE A 5 -0.53 -36.18 -8.72
CA PHE A 5 0.08 -35.46 -9.84
C PHE A 5 0.57 -34.11 -9.32
N LEU A 6 1.88 -33.97 -9.15
CA LEU A 6 2.57 -32.73 -8.80
C LEU A 6 3.38 -32.29 -10.03
N PRO A 7 2.84 -31.48 -10.94
CA PRO A 7 3.57 -31.08 -12.13
C PRO A 7 4.54 -29.94 -11.77
N TRP A 8 5.64 -30.25 -11.09
CA TRP A 8 6.67 -29.25 -10.75
C TRP A 8 7.62 -28.95 -11.94
N CYS A 9 7.63 -29.76 -13.01
CA CYS A 9 8.52 -29.54 -14.16
C CYS A 9 7.86 -29.59 -15.56
N THR A 10 6.58 -29.92 -15.68
CA THR A 10 5.81 -29.88 -16.95
C THR A 10 4.37 -29.46 -16.68
N SER A 11 4.21 -28.20 -16.28
CA SER A 11 2.90 -27.77 -15.82
C SER A 11 1.88 -27.59 -16.96
N PRO A 12 0.60 -27.93 -16.74
CA PRO A 12 -0.47 -27.73 -17.71
C PRO A 12 -0.65 -26.27 -18.17
N PHE A 13 -0.03 -25.28 -17.50
CA PHE A 13 -0.13 -23.87 -17.87
C PHE A 13 0.55 -23.48 -19.20
N PHE A 14 1.60 -24.17 -19.64
CA PHE A 14 2.21 -23.94 -20.97
C PHE A 14 1.44 -24.58 -22.10
N LEU A 15 0.60 -25.56 -21.75
CA LEU A 15 -0.22 -26.24 -22.72
C LEU A 15 -1.38 -25.32 -23.12
N VAL A 16 -1.74 -25.39 -24.40
CA VAL A 16 -3.03 -24.89 -24.85
C VAL A 16 -4.11 -25.54 -23.99
N HIS A 17 -5.10 -24.77 -23.55
CA HIS A 17 -6.16 -25.22 -22.63
C HIS A 17 -6.76 -26.58 -23.01
N SER A 18 -6.94 -26.86 -24.31
CA SER A 18 -7.45 -28.15 -24.81
C SER A 18 -6.62 -29.38 -24.38
N ARG A 19 -5.29 -29.24 -24.27
CA ARG A 19 -4.40 -30.34 -23.86
C ARG A 19 -4.37 -30.52 -22.34
N SER A 20 -4.33 -29.42 -21.59
CA SER A 20 -4.37 -29.48 -20.13
C SER A 20 -5.71 -30.03 -19.63
N ASP A 21 -6.80 -29.67 -20.32
CA ASP A 21 -8.13 -30.19 -20.10
C ASP A 21 -8.25 -31.69 -20.40
N ALA A 22 -7.65 -32.15 -21.50
CA ALA A 22 -7.62 -33.56 -21.84
C ALA A 22 -6.91 -34.40 -20.77
N LEU A 23 -5.83 -33.89 -20.17
CA LEU A 23 -5.14 -34.56 -19.06
C LEU A 23 -6.03 -34.67 -17.81
N ILE A 24 -6.69 -33.58 -17.42
CA ILE A 24 -7.60 -33.54 -16.27
C ILE A 24 -8.76 -34.53 -16.47
N GLN A 25 -9.35 -34.54 -17.67
CA GLN A 25 -10.44 -35.45 -18.04
C GLN A 25 -9.97 -36.91 -18.10
N TRP A 26 -8.78 -37.17 -18.65
CA TRP A 26 -8.21 -38.50 -18.73
C TRP A 26 -7.97 -39.09 -17.34
N ALA A 27 -7.39 -38.31 -16.42
CA ALA A 27 -7.15 -38.74 -15.05
C ALA A 27 -8.47 -39.09 -14.34
N ALA A 28 -9.50 -38.25 -14.51
CA ALA A 28 -10.82 -38.55 -14.00
C ALA A 28 -11.44 -39.79 -14.67
N GLY A 29 -11.26 -40.02 -15.97
CA GLY A 29 -11.81 -41.20 -16.65
C GLY A 29 -11.09 -42.52 -16.30
N HIS A 30 -9.79 -42.45 -16.02
CA HIS A 30 -8.95 -43.64 -15.86
C HIS A 30 -8.92 -44.18 -14.42
N PHE A 31 -9.00 -43.32 -13.41
CA PHE A 31 -8.92 -43.72 -12.02
C PHE A 31 -10.30 -43.74 -11.34
N LEU A 32 -10.58 -44.81 -10.58
CA LEU A 32 -11.81 -44.91 -9.77
C LEU A 32 -11.73 -44.02 -8.52
N ARG A 33 -10.53 -43.84 -7.95
CA ARG A 33 -10.24 -42.97 -6.81
C ARG A 33 -8.94 -42.22 -7.08
N ALA A 34 -8.99 -40.90 -7.08
CA ALA A 34 -7.84 -40.06 -7.40
C ALA A 34 -7.90 -38.72 -6.65
N CYS A 35 -6.74 -38.10 -6.49
CA CYS A 35 -6.58 -36.72 -6.05
C CYS A 35 -5.73 -35.98 -7.09
N PHE A 36 -6.08 -34.73 -7.41
CA PHE A 36 -5.30 -33.86 -8.27
C PHE A 36 -4.97 -32.59 -7.51
N ILE A 37 -3.68 -32.28 -7.40
CA ILE A 37 -3.22 -31.05 -6.76
C ILE A 37 -2.66 -30.14 -7.86
N LEU A 38 -3.11 -28.90 -7.89
CA LEU A 38 -2.69 -27.91 -8.87
C LEU A 38 -2.30 -26.61 -8.17
N TYR A 39 -1.17 -26.05 -8.58
CA TYR A 39 -0.72 -24.73 -8.17
C TYR A 39 -0.42 -23.89 -9.42
N GLU A 40 -1.26 -22.90 -9.71
CA GLU A 40 -1.18 -22.09 -10.93
C GLU A 40 -1.60 -20.64 -10.68
N GLN A 41 -1.45 -19.81 -11.71
CA GLN A 41 -1.82 -18.40 -11.68
C GLN A 41 -3.33 -18.18 -11.94
N ILE A 42 -3.85 -17.07 -11.41
CA ILE A 42 -5.20 -16.52 -11.65
C ILE A 42 -5.13 -15.00 -11.83
N HIS A 43 -6.28 -14.40 -12.12
CA HIS A 43 -6.52 -12.96 -12.24
C HIS A 43 -5.66 -12.26 -13.32
N PRO A 44 -5.78 -12.65 -14.61
CA PRO A 44 -4.98 -12.05 -15.68
C PRO A 44 -5.22 -10.55 -15.89
N SER A 45 -6.41 -10.06 -15.52
CA SER A 45 -6.92 -8.79 -16.03
C SER A 45 -6.59 -7.59 -15.16
N ASP A 46 -6.15 -7.78 -13.91
CA ASP A 46 -5.80 -6.67 -13.02
C ASP A 46 -4.38 -6.12 -13.32
N PRO A 47 -3.93 -5.02 -12.68
CA PRO A 47 -2.62 -4.45 -12.93
C PRO A 47 -1.44 -5.42 -12.73
N PHE A 48 -1.48 -6.26 -11.69
CA PHE A 48 -0.44 -7.24 -11.42
C PHE A 48 -0.52 -8.39 -12.44
N GLY A 49 -1.72 -8.92 -12.70
CA GLY A 49 -1.97 -9.96 -13.68
C GLY A 49 -1.47 -9.63 -15.08
N ARG A 50 -1.61 -8.37 -15.53
CA ARG A 50 -1.07 -7.91 -16.82
C ARG A 50 0.45 -7.89 -16.86
N ILE A 51 1.10 -7.48 -15.77
CA ILE A 51 2.56 -7.51 -15.67
C ILE A 51 3.07 -8.95 -15.63
N MET A 52 2.41 -9.82 -14.87
CA MET A 52 2.70 -11.24 -14.83
C MET A 52 2.61 -11.87 -16.23
N GLN A 53 1.51 -11.64 -16.96
CA GLN A 53 1.36 -12.11 -18.34
C GLN A 53 2.46 -11.58 -19.27
N SER A 54 2.80 -10.28 -19.15
CA SER A 54 3.85 -9.65 -19.96
C SER A 54 5.22 -10.25 -19.65
N HIS A 55 5.52 -10.52 -18.38
CA HIS A 55 6.75 -11.16 -17.94
C HIS A 55 6.91 -12.54 -18.57
N PHE A 56 5.90 -13.41 -18.42
CA PHE A 56 5.92 -14.76 -18.99
C PHE A 56 5.96 -14.77 -20.52
N SER A 57 5.33 -13.80 -21.17
CA SER A 57 5.42 -13.64 -22.62
C SER A 57 6.83 -13.27 -23.09
N ARG A 58 7.53 -12.38 -22.38
CA ARG A 58 8.94 -12.04 -22.68
C ARG A 58 9.89 -13.22 -22.50
N LEU A 59 9.58 -14.12 -21.57
CA LEU A 59 10.31 -15.39 -21.38
C LEU A 59 9.91 -16.48 -22.39
N GLN A 60 9.17 -16.14 -23.45
CA GLN A 60 8.68 -17.08 -24.46
C GLN A 60 7.84 -18.24 -23.88
N SER A 61 7.20 -17.96 -22.75
CA SER A 61 6.59 -18.94 -21.85
C SER A 61 5.18 -18.50 -21.43
N PRO A 62 4.28 -18.17 -22.39
CA PRO A 62 3.00 -17.52 -22.07
C PRO A 62 2.07 -18.45 -21.27
N LEU A 63 1.30 -17.84 -20.36
CA LEU A 63 0.31 -18.52 -19.51
C LEU A 63 -0.98 -18.80 -20.30
N ARG A 64 -1.01 -19.89 -21.07
CA ARG A 64 -2.05 -20.13 -22.09
C ARG A 64 -3.42 -20.51 -21.53
N SER A 65 -3.46 -21.12 -20.35
CA SER A 65 -4.72 -21.53 -19.71
C SER A 65 -5.37 -20.41 -18.89
N LEU A 66 -4.62 -19.34 -18.56
CA LEU A 66 -5.04 -18.29 -17.65
C LEU A 66 -6.24 -17.48 -18.15
N ILE A 67 -6.33 -17.24 -19.47
CA ILE A 67 -7.44 -16.49 -20.06
C ILE A 67 -8.74 -17.31 -20.01
N SER A 68 -8.64 -18.62 -20.22
CA SER A 68 -9.79 -19.53 -20.18
C SER A 68 -10.27 -19.80 -18.75
N TYR A 69 -9.35 -19.79 -17.78
CA TYR A 69 -9.64 -20.07 -16.37
C TYR A 69 -9.09 -18.95 -15.48
N PRO A 70 -9.72 -17.75 -15.52
CA PRO A 70 -9.14 -16.52 -14.97
C PRO A 70 -9.25 -16.37 -13.44
N ASP A 71 -9.99 -17.23 -12.76
CA ASP A 71 -10.22 -17.13 -11.31
C ASP A 71 -10.45 -18.51 -10.69
N CYS A 72 -10.49 -18.55 -9.35
CA CYS A 72 -10.72 -19.78 -8.60
C CYS A 72 -12.02 -20.48 -9.00
N LYS A 73 -13.09 -19.73 -9.27
CA LYS A 73 -14.38 -20.28 -9.65
C LYS A 73 -14.30 -20.97 -11.02
N ALA A 74 -13.64 -20.35 -12.00
CA ALA A 74 -13.43 -20.93 -13.32
C ALA A 74 -12.59 -22.20 -13.26
N GLN A 75 -11.52 -22.22 -12.45
CA GLN A 75 -10.71 -23.42 -12.23
C GLN A 75 -11.49 -24.52 -11.48
N GLN A 76 -12.31 -24.17 -10.49
CA GLN A 76 -13.17 -25.13 -9.81
C GLN A 76 -14.16 -25.79 -10.80
N MET A 77 -14.86 -24.97 -11.58
CA MET A 77 -15.79 -25.45 -12.60
C MET A 77 -15.09 -26.31 -13.65
N ARG A 78 -13.85 -25.97 -14.02
CA ARG A 78 -13.04 -26.75 -14.96
C ARG A 78 -12.86 -28.20 -14.52
N PHE A 79 -12.55 -28.45 -13.25
CA PHE A 79 -12.36 -29.79 -12.71
C PHE A 79 -13.70 -30.53 -12.58
N LEU A 80 -14.72 -29.88 -12.01
CA LEU A 80 -16.05 -30.49 -11.82
C LEU A 80 -16.68 -30.92 -13.15
N GLN A 81 -16.59 -30.08 -14.19
CA GLN A 81 -17.07 -30.42 -15.53
C GLN A 81 -16.30 -31.56 -16.20
N ARG A 82 -15.13 -31.93 -15.68
CA ARG A 82 -14.25 -32.97 -16.23
C ARG A 82 -14.27 -34.28 -15.44
N GLY A 83 -15.32 -34.51 -14.66
CA GLY A 83 -15.57 -35.78 -13.98
C GLY A 83 -14.89 -35.93 -12.61
N TRP A 84 -14.38 -34.83 -12.04
CA TRP A 84 -13.97 -34.78 -10.63
C TRP A 84 -15.20 -34.57 -9.75
N THR A 85 -15.29 -35.32 -8.65
CA THR A 85 -16.43 -35.29 -7.74
C THR A 85 -16.42 -34.00 -6.92
N GLU A 86 -15.24 -33.62 -6.45
CA GLU A 86 -15.06 -32.41 -5.64
C GLU A 86 -13.81 -31.66 -6.03
N CYS A 87 -13.82 -30.36 -5.72
CA CYS A 87 -12.71 -29.47 -6.00
C CYS A 87 -12.70 -28.32 -5.00
N HIS A 88 -11.63 -28.24 -4.21
CA HIS A 88 -11.35 -27.13 -3.30
C HIS A 88 -10.21 -26.31 -3.86
N ILE A 89 -10.36 -25.00 -3.80
CA ILE A 89 -9.40 -24.06 -4.33
C ILE A 89 -9.38 -22.84 -3.44
N VAL A 90 -8.18 -22.37 -3.11
CA VAL A 90 -7.95 -21.15 -2.34
C VAL A 90 -6.79 -20.40 -2.96
N ASP A 91 -6.81 -19.07 -2.89
CA ASP A 91 -5.62 -18.28 -3.22
C ASP A 91 -4.54 -18.44 -2.14
N MET A 92 -3.32 -17.99 -2.42
CA MET A 92 -2.22 -18.19 -1.46
C MET A 92 -2.30 -17.29 -0.23
N ASN A 93 -3.09 -16.20 -0.26
CA ASN A 93 -3.34 -15.40 0.95
C ASN A 93 -4.28 -16.14 1.90
N GLU A 94 -5.34 -16.77 1.37
CA GLU A 94 -6.24 -17.62 2.13
C GLU A 94 -5.53 -18.88 2.61
N PHE A 95 -4.69 -19.50 1.78
CA PHE A 95 -3.85 -20.64 2.17
C PHE A 95 -2.96 -20.28 3.37
N TYR A 96 -2.17 -19.20 3.25
CA TYR A 96 -1.27 -18.76 4.32
C TYR A 96 -2.02 -18.46 5.62
N ARG A 97 -3.13 -17.73 5.55
CA ARG A 97 -3.88 -17.34 6.76
C ARG A 97 -4.67 -18.48 7.41
N SER A 98 -5.27 -19.36 6.61
CA SER A 98 -6.26 -20.33 7.11
C SER A 98 -5.70 -21.73 7.29
N PHE A 99 -4.62 -22.09 6.58
CA PHE A 99 -4.07 -23.45 6.58
C PHE A 99 -2.67 -23.54 7.19
N VAL A 100 -1.92 -22.45 7.27
CA VAL A 100 -0.61 -22.43 7.94
C VAL A 100 -0.82 -22.10 9.43
N PRO A 101 -0.44 -23.00 10.36
CA PRO A 101 -0.58 -22.72 11.80
C PRO A 101 0.18 -21.47 12.23
N GLY A 102 -0.32 -20.76 13.23
CA GLY A 102 0.30 -19.50 13.69
C GLY A 102 1.77 -19.62 14.11
N GLU A 103 2.18 -20.76 14.68
CA GLU A 103 3.61 -21.00 15.00
C GLU A 103 4.47 -21.14 13.76
N GLU A 104 3.92 -21.71 12.68
CA GLU A 104 4.61 -21.81 11.40
C GLU A 104 4.67 -20.45 10.68
N GLN A 105 3.61 -19.64 10.77
CA GLN A 105 3.64 -18.26 10.27
C GLN A 105 4.74 -17.44 10.98
N LYS A 106 4.82 -17.52 12.32
CA LYS A 106 5.90 -16.87 13.09
C LYS A 106 7.28 -17.36 12.68
N ARG A 107 7.44 -18.68 12.48
CA ARG A 107 8.71 -19.26 12.03
C ARG A 107 9.10 -18.73 10.65
N ILE A 108 8.15 -18.64 9.71
CA ILE A 108 8.37 -18.10 8.36
C ILE A 108 8.76 -16.62 8.43
N GLN A 109 8.04 -15.81 9.21
CA GLN A 109 8.34 -14.38 9.42
C GLN A 109 9.73 -14.15 10.03
N ALA A 110 10.24 -15.10 10.81
CA ALA A 110 11.56 -15.01 11.43
C ALA A 110 12.73 -15.49 10.53
N LEU A 111 12.46 -16.02 9.32
CA LEU A 111 13.51 -16.54 8.44
C LEU A 111 14.41 -15.45 7.89
N GLU A 112 13.83 -14.32 7.50
CA GLU A 112 14.57 -13.18 6.97
C GLU A 112 13.84 -11.86 7.23
N PRO A 113 14.56 -10.74 7.29
CA PRO A 113 13.96 -9.41 7.37
C PRO A 113 13.11 -9.13 6.13
N PHE A 114 11.80 -9.02 6.33
CA PHE A 114 10.84 -8.81 5.24
C PHE A 114 10.10 -7.47 5.37
N ASP A 115 9.80 -6.79 4.28
CA ASP A 115 8.87 -5.64 4.32
C ASP A 115 8.18 -5.35 2.98
N GLU A 116 8.20 -6.30 2.06
CA GLU A 116 7.56 -6.21 0.74
C GLU A 116 6.11 -6.71 0.79
N PHE A 117 5.38 -6.37 1.86
CA PHE A 117 4.03 -6.86 2.14
C PHE A 117 3.08 -6.66 0.96
N GLU A 118 3.13 -5.49 0.31
CA GLU A 118 2.35 -5.19 -0.89
C GLU A 118 2.60 -6.18 -2.02
N GLU A 119 3.86 -6.50 -2.29
CA GLU A 119 4.24 -7.40 -3.38
C GLU A 119 3.89 -8.84 -3.05
N TRP A 120 4.10 -9.26 -1.80
CA TRP A 120 3.71 -10.58 -1.30
C TRP A 120 2.20 -10.80 -1.40
N HIS A 121 1.38 -9.91 -0.83
CA HIS A 121 -0.06 -10.06 -0.88
C HIS A 121 -0.61 -10.03 -2.31
N LEU A 122 -0.08 -9.15 -3.17
CA LEU A 122 -0.45 -9.14 -4.59
C LEU A 122 -0.06 -10.44 -5.29
N LYS A 123 1.16 -10.93 -5.08
CA LYS A 123 1.60 -12.23 -5.63
C LYS A 123 0.71 -13.36 -5.13
N CYS A 124 0.40 -13.40 -3.84
CA CYS A 124 -0.43 -14.44 -3.27
C CYS A 124 -1.89 -14.40 -3.73
N SER A 125 -2.43 -13.23 -4.11
CA SER A 125 -3.75 -13.12 -4.74
C SER A 125 -3.78 -13.63 -6.18
N HIS A 126 -2.62 -13.79 -6.81
CA HIS A 126 -2.50 -14.20 -8.22
C HIS A 126 -2.10 -15.66 -8.40
N TYR A 127 -1.93 -16.39 -7.31
CA TYR A 127 -1.62 -17.81 -7.31
C TYR A 127 -2.62 -18.53 -6.43
N PHE A 128 -3.00 -19.73 -6.83
CA PHE A 128 -3.91 -20.58 -6.06
C PHE A 128 -3.32 -21.95 -5.86
N ILE A 129 -3.81 -22.64 -4.84
CA ILE A 129 -3.69 -24.08 -4.69
C ILE A 129 -5.08 -24.72 -4.79
N LEU A 130 -5.17 -25.79 -5.57
CA LEU A 130 -6.39 -26.55 -5.81
C LEU A 130 -6.14 -28.01 -5.47
N ALA A 131 -7.10 -28.63 -4.80
CA ALA A 131 -7.17 -30.06 -4.57
C ALA A 131 -8.53 -30.58 -5.08
N ALA A 132 -8.51 -31.38 -6.14
CA ALA A 132 -9.69 -32.07 -6.65
C ALA A 132 -9.66 -33.55 -6.24
N SER A 133 -10.82 -34.11 -5.91
CA SER A 133 -10.95 -35.52 -5.53
C SER A 133 -12.02 -36.21 -6.36
N LYS A 134 -11.83 -37.51 -6.57
CA LYS A 134 -12.81 -38.39 -7.18
C LYS A 134 -13.03 -39.59 -6.24
N GLY A 135 -14.28 -39.84 -5.86
CA GLY A 135 -14.66 -40.77 -4.79
C GLY A 135 -14.80 -40.07 -3.43
N ALA A 136 -15.42 -40.74 -2.45
CA ALA A 136 -15.91 -40.10 -1.21
C ALA A 136 -14.81 -39.41 -0.36
N ALA A 137 -14.78 -38.08 -0.38
CA ALA A 137 -14.20 -37.21 0.64
C ALA A 137 -14.74 -35.79 0.40
N SER A 138 -15.58 -35.27 1.32
CA SER A 138 -16.33 -34.03 1.12
C SER A 138 -15.93 -32.80 1.93
N PHE A 139 -15.76 -31.64 1.29
CA PHE A 139 -15.70 -30.32 1.98
C PHE A 139 -16.56 -29.23 1.30
N ALA A 140 -17.13 -28.28 2.06
CA ALA A 140 -18.16 -27.34 1.58
C ALA A 140 -17.68 -25.86 1.54
N PRO A 141 -18.09 -25.03 0.55
CA PRO A 141 -17.75 -23.58 0.48
C PRO A 141 -18.96 -22.61 0.42
N PRO A 142 -18.77 -21.27 0.56
CA PRO A 142 -19.76 -20.22 0.25
C PRO A 142 -19.38 -19.32 -0.97
N VAL A 143 -20.34 -18.51 -1.48
CA VAL A 143 -20.28 -17.75 -2.78
C VAL A 143 -20.87 -16.33 -2.69
N PHE A 144 -20.30 -15.30 -3.36
CA PHE A 144 -20.93 -13.98 -3.68
C PHE A 144 -20.39 -13.29 -4.98
N SER A 145 -21.10 -12.25 -5.49
CA SER A 145 -21.01 -11.66 -6.87
C SER A 145 -20.74 -10.13 -6.97
N ARG A 146 -20.38 -9.60 -8.17
CA ARG A 146 -19.75 -8.27 -8.46
C ARG A 146 -20.34 -7.51 -9.68
N MET A 147 -20.09 -6.18 -9.80
CA MET A 147 -20.15 -5.32 -11.03
C MET A 147 -18.94 -4.33 -11.14
N GLU A 148 -18.71 -3.69 -12.31
CA GLU A 148 -17.50 -2.89 -12.70
C GLU A 148 -17.78 -1.46 -13.25
N GLY A 149 -16.77 -0.57 -13.24
CA GLY A 149 -16.74 0.79 -13.85
C GLY A 149 -15.34 1.21 -14.39
N LYS A 150 -15.21 2.39 -15.06
CA LYS A 150 -14.00 2.84 -15.83
C LYS A 150 -13.40 4.19 -15.33
N SER A 151 -12.07 4.44 -15.48
CA SER A 151 -11.40 5.79 -15.39
C SER A 151 -9.90 5.83 -15.81
N GLY A 152 -9.29 7.04 -15.88
CA GLY A 152 -8.03 7.43 -16.57
C GLY A 152 -6.72 7.94 -15.89
N ALA A 153 -5.68 8.37 -16.67
CA ALA A 153 -4.20 8.17 -16.46
C ALA A 153 -3.42 9.43 -16.19
N VAL A 154 -2.31 9.23 -15.49
CA VAL A 154 -1.16 10.14 -15.51
C VAL A 154 0.18 9.39 -15.62
N THR A 155 1.12 9.95 -16.39
CA THR A 155 2.52 9.52 -16.53
C THR A 155 3.44 10.46 -15.74
N GLY A 156 4.53 9.96 -15.12
CA GLY A 156 5.63 10.85 -14.67
C GLY A 156 6.54 10.37 -13.54
N LEU A 157 6.10 9.53 -12.62
CA LEU A 157 6.91 9.06 -11.48
C LEU A 157 6.79 7.54 -11.33
N LYS A 158 7.93 6.85 -11.42
CA LYS A 158 8.04 5.40 -11.35
C LYS A 158 8.79 4.96 -10.09
N ARG A 159 8.19 5.19 -8.92
CA ARG A 159 8.80 4.87 -7.62
C ARG A 159 7.78 4.59 -6.51
N TYR A 160 8.11 3.70 -5.60
CA TYR A 160 7.34 3.45 -4.37
C TYR A 160 8.13 3.80 -3.12
N GLY A 161 7.43 3.93 -1.99
CA GLY A 161 8.04 4.21 -0.68
C GLY A 161 8.64 5.62 -0.58
N HIS A 162 8.31 6.50 -1.52
CA HIS A 162 8.70 7.91 -1.51
C HIS A 162 7.78 8.73 -0.61
N CYS A 163 8.17 9.98 -0.37
CA CYS A 163 7.32 10.98 0.26
C CYS A 163 7.22 12.22 -0.63
N SER A 164 6.00 12.65 -1.00
CA SER A 164 5.76 13.90 -1.72
C SER A 164 5.02 14.93 -0.87
N VAL A 165 5.48 16.18 -0.96
CA VAL A 165 4.95 17.31 -0.19
C VAL A 165 4.82 18.55 -1.07
N LEU A 166 3.79 19.36 -0.83
CA LEU A 166 3.58 20.63 -1.51
C LEU A 166 4.45 21.68 -0.84
N LEU A 167 5.33 22.32 -1.60
CA LEU A 167 6.13 23.45 -1.13
C LEU A 167 5.34 24.75 -1.28
N THR A 168 4.78 24.95 -2.46
CA THR A 168 3.87 26.04 -2.84
C THR A 168 2.76 25.45 -3.70
N PRO A 169 1.63 26.15 -3.95
CA PRO A 169 0.54 25.63 -4.79
C PRO A 169 0.97 25.05 -6.15
N ASP A 170 2.10 25.53 -6.68
CA ASP A 170 2.64 25.14 -7.98
C ASP A 170 3.86 24.23 -7.91
N ILE A 171 4.31 23.82 -6.72
CA ILE A 171 5.58 23.10 -6.56
C ILE A 171 5.42 21.90 -5.61
N ILE A 172 5.68 20.69 -6.10
CA ILE A 172 5.68 19.45 -5.32
C ILE A 172 7.10 18.88 -5.24
N LEU A 173 7.63 18.74 -4.04
CA LEU A 173 8.87 18.04 -3.78
C LEU A 173 8.59 16.56 -3.50
N THR A 174 9.33 15.67 -4.15
CA THR A 174 9.31 14.22 -3.95
C THR A 174 10.68 13.75 -3.49
N THR A 175 10.70 13.02 -2.37
CA THR A 175 11.92 12.59 -1.69
C THR A 175 12.00 11.07 -1.57
N GLY A 176 13.19 10.52 -1.81
CA GLY A 176 13.47 9.09 -1.73
C GLY A 176 12.65 8.24 -2.69
N GLY A 177 12.39 7.01 -2.25
CA GLY A 177 11.69 6.00 -3.03
C GLY A 177 12.63 4.97 -3.68
N PHE A 178 12.03 3.87 -4.10
CA PHE A 178 12.66 2.81 -4.87
C PHE A 178 11.91 2.67 -6.18
N GLY A 179 12.62 2.63 -7.31
CA GLY A 179 11.97 2.76 -8.60
C GLY A 179 12.92 2.62 -9.77
N ASP A 180 12.38 2.83 -10.97
CA ASP A 180 13.13 2.75 -12.22
C ASP A 180 14.06 3.95 -12.39
N HIS A 181 15.35 3.68 -12.53
CA HIS A 181 16.38 4.65 -12.92
C HIS A 181 17.20 4.07 -14.08
N GLY A 182 16.89 4.49 -15.30
CA GLY A 182 17.60 4.04 -16.50
C GLY A 182 17.38 2.55 -16.82
N GLY A 183 16.19 2.00 -16.53
CA GLY A 183 15.85 0.60 -16.78
C GLY A 183 16.27 -0.36 -15.66
N ARG A 184 16.85 0.16 -14.57
CA ARG A 184 17.21 -0.61 -13.37
C ARG A 184 16.37 -0.14 -12.21
N HIS A 185 15.76 -1.09 -11.50
CA HIS A 185 15.08 -0.80 -10.25
C HIS A 185 16.12 -0.62 -9.15
N CYS A 186 16.20 0.58 -8.60
CA CYS A 186 17.15 0.90 -7.54
C CYS A 186 16.57 1.91 -6.55
N ARG A 187 17.30 2.09 -5.45
CA ARG A 187 17.04 3.14 -4.48
C ARG A 187 17.37 4.50 -5.11
N LEU A 188 16.44 5.43 -4.99
CA LEU A 188 16.57 6.75 -5.61
C LEU A 188 17.17 7.72 -4.61
N THR A 189 18.38 8.18 -4.93
CA THR A 189 19.14 9.16 -4.14
C THR A 189 18.86 10.60 -4.57
N GLU A 190 18.17 10.80 -5.69
CA GLU A 190 17.86 12.13 -6.20
C GLU A 190 16.53 12.65 -5.65
N LEU A 191 16.53 13.94 -5.32
CA LEU A 191 15.31 14.69 -5.01
C LEU A 191 14.65 15.14 -6.32
N HIS A 192 13.35 14.93 -6.40
CA HIS A 192 12.55 15.20 -7.60
C HIS A 192 11.55 16.31 -7.33
N ILE A 193 11.32 17.17 -8.33
CA ILE A 193 10.32 18.24 -8.21
C ILE A 193 9.36 18.21 -9.39
N LEU A 194 8.08 18.47 -9.09
CA LEU A 194 7.08 18.78 -10.09
C LEU A 194 6.70 20.26 -9.95
N VAL A 195 6.75 20.98 -11.06
CA VAL A 195 6.46 22.41 -11.14
C VAL A 195 5.28 22.60 -12.08
N LYS A 196 4.25 23.28 -11.61
CA LYS A 196 3.06 23.61 -12.37
C LYS A 196 3.36 24.85 -13.21
N HIS A 197 3.20 24.72 -14.53
CA HIS A 197 3.42 25.80 -15.48
C HIS A 197 2.37 25.72 -16.59
N GLN A 198 1.64 26.82 -16.84
CA GLN A 198 0.58 26.91 -17.86
C GLN A 198 -0.47 25.79 -17.76
N GLY A 199 -0.86 25.41 -16.54
CA GLY A 199 -1.88 24.38 -16.29
C GLY A 199 -1.39 22.93 -16.37
N GLY A 200 -0.11 22.68 -16.73
CA GLY A 200 0.50 21.36 -16.74
C GLY A 200 1.62 21.20 -15.70
N TRP A 201 1.90 19.97 -15.29
CA TRP A 201 3.03 19.65 -14.41
C TRP A 201 4.26 19.28 -15.22
N ARG A 202 5.41 19.84 -14.86
CA ARG A 202 6.72 19.55 -15.46
C ARG A 202 7.66 18.98 -14.41
N SER A 203 8.38 17.94 -14.81
CA SER A 203 9.42 17.32 -13.99
C SER A 203 10.70 18.15 -14.04
N GLY A 204 11.32 18.36 -12.87
CA GLY A 204 12.65 18.94 -12.71
C GLY A 204 13.48 18.16 -11.69
N ASN A 205 14.77 18.45 -11.67
CA ASN A 205 15.68 17.96 -10.64
C ASN A 205 15.96 19.07 -9.63
N VAL A 206 16.08 18.70 -8.37
CA VAL A 206 16.49 19.60 -7.32
C VAL A 206 18.01 19.56 -7.19
N ARG A 207 18.65 20.72 -7.06
CA ARG A 207 20.07 20.77 -6.69
C ARG A 207 20.17 20.83 -5.17
N LEU A 208 20.94 19.94 -4.58
CA LEU A 208 21.34 20.10 -3.18
C LEU A 208 22.43 21.18 -3.13
N ALA A 209 22.32 22.10 -2.17
CA ALA A 209 23.39 23.07 -1.90
C ALA A 209 24.71 22.32 -1.66
N GLU A 210 25.85 22.88 -2.09
CA GLU A 210 27.20 22.30 -1.92
C GLU A 210 27.60 22.26 -0.43
N LEU A 211 26.95 21.37 0.30
CA LEU A 211 27.33 20.86 1.60
C LEU A 211 27.65 19.39 1.37
N GLU A 212 28.58 18.82 2.14
CA GLU A 212 29.07 17.44 1.98
C GLU A 212 28.01 16.33 2.20
N MET A 213 26.72 16.65 2.14
CA MET A 213 25.60 15.75 2.43
C MET A 213 24.73 15.47 1.21
N ALA A 214 24.70 14.20 0.82
CA ALA A 214 23.75 13.67 -0.14
C ALA A 214 22.48 13.14 0.55
N TRP A 215 21.37 13.08 -0.20
CA TRP A 215 20.18 12.37 0.27
C TRP A 215 20.48 10.88 0.42
N ASP A 216 20.10 10.31 1.56
CA ASP A 216 20.49 8.96 1.96
C ASP A 216 19.63 7.84 1.34
N GLY A 217 18.73 8.21 0.43
CA GLY A 217 17.86 7.31 -0.31
C GLY A 217 16.79 6.64 0.54
N ARG A 218 16.47 7.12 1.75
CA ARG A 218 15.50 6.48 2.66
C ARG A 218 14.12 6.26 2.02
N LEU A 219 13.44 5.19 2.47
CA LEU A 219 12.06 4.83 2.11
C LEU A 219 11.14 4.95 3.31
N PHE A 220 9.85 5.15 3.05
CA PHE A 220 8.76 5.10 4.04
C PHE A 220 8.97 6.06 5.21
N HIS A 221 9.65 7.17 4.95
CA HIS A 221 9.76 8.34 5.83
C HIS A 221 8.56 9.28 5.61
N THR A 222 8.45 10.27 6.48
CA THR A 222 7.51 11.38 6.30
C THR A 222 8.27 12.68 6.10
N VAL A 223 7.72 13.59 5.30
CA VAL A 223 8.21 14.97 5.11
C VAL A 223 7.09 15.92 5.46
N ASN A 224 7.33 16.83 6.40
CA ASN A 224 6.32 17.78 6.88
C ASN A 224 6.85 19.21 6.78
N MET A 225 6.12 20.05 6.05
CA MET A 225 6.43 21.47 5.89
C MET A 225 6.15 22.25 7.18
N LEU A 226 7.05 23.16 7.50
CA LEU A 226 6.93 24.11 8.60
C LEU A 226 6.62 25.50 8.06
N ARG A 227 5.95 26.31 8.88
CA ARG A 227 5.56 27.69 8.52
C ARG A 227 6.75 28.58 8.16
N SER A 228 7.91 28.29 8.75
CA SER A 228 9.19 28.97 8.53
C SER A 228 9.88 28.63 7.20
N GLY A 229 9.20 27.96 6.26
CA GLY A 229 9.75 27.72 4.91
C GLY A 229 10.80 26.60 4.82
N TRP A 230 10.80 25.68 5.79
CA TRP A 230 11.66 24.50 5.81
C TRP A 230 10.85 23.24 6.15
N ALA A 231 11.39 22.05 5.97
CA ALA A 231 10.69 20.79 6.22
C ALA A 231 11.49 19.85 7.13
N VAL A 232 10.75 19.07 7.92
CA VAL A 232 11.27 17.98 8.76
C VAL A 232 11.05 16.65 8.05
N VAL A 233 12.10 15.84 7.99
CA VAL A 233 12.10 14.46 7.49
C VAL A 233 12.22 13.50 8.67
N LEU A 234 11.18 12.70 8.93
CA LEU A 234 11.16 11.76 10.06
C LEU A 234 11.16 10.30 9.62
N GLY A 235 11.98 9.53 10.34
CA GLY A 235 12.08 8.08 10.22
C GLY A 235 12.45 7.62 8.81
N GLY A 236 11.89 6.47 8.45
CA GLY A 236 12.21 5.75 7.23
C GLY A 236 13.34 4.74 7.44
N ARG A 237 13.71 4.07 6.34
CA ARG A 237 14.70 2.98 6.36
C ARG A 237 15.56 2.92 5.10
N LYS A 238 16.75 2.31 5.25
CA LYS A 238 17.69 1.95 4.17
C LYS A 238 17.61 0.46 3.80
N SER A 239 17.22 -0.40 4.73
CA SER A 239 16.87 -1.80 4.52
C SER A 239 15.83 -2.21 5.57
N PRO A 240 15.19 -3.39 5.51
CA PRO A 240 14.28 -3.83 6.57
C PRO A 240 14.94 -3.91 7.97
N GLU A 241 16.27 -3.99 8.03
CA GLU A 241 17.06 -4.00 9.28
C GLU A 241 17.68 -2.65 9.63
N SER A 242 17.92 -1.79 8.63
CA SER A 242 18.68 -0.56 8.77
C SER A 242 17.76 0.66 8.76
N PRO A 243 17.44 1.24 9.93
CA PRO A 243 16.66 2.47 10.00
C PRO A 243 17.43 3.66 9.43
N ALA A 244 16.70 4.64 8.88
CA ALA A 244 17.28 5.87 8.38
C ALA A 244 17.39 6.91 9.51
N LEU A 245 18.59 7.07 10.02
CA LEU A 245 18.95 8.04 11.06
C LEU A 245 20.08 8.96 10.57
N PRO A 246 20.17 10.20 11.10
CA PRO A 246 19.19 10.86 11.97
C PRO A 246 17.95 11.36 11.17
N PRO A 247 16.94 11.94 11.84
CA PRO A 247 16.02 12.86 11.18
C PRO A 247 16.75 13.96 10.40
N LEU A 248 16.16 14.40 9.30
CA LEU A 248 16.77 15.42 8.43
C LEU A 248 15.91 16.68 8.40
N ARG A 249 16.55 17.78 8.02
CA ARG A 249 15.95 19.08 7.77
C ARG A 249 16.25 19.51 6.35
N LEU A 250 15.22 19.95 5.64
CA LEU A 250 15.29 20.55 4.31
C LEU A 250 15.01 22.05 4.43
N LYS A 251 15.98 22.90 4.08
CA LYS A 251 15.89 24.37 4.13
C LYS A 251 15.96 24.98 2.73
N GLY A 252 15.59 26.26 2.63
CA GLY A 252 15.58 26.98 1.35
C GLY A 252 14.36 26.66 0.49
N LEU A 253 13.25 26.22 1.09
CA LEU A 253 12.05 25.82 0.35
C LEU A 253 11.14 27.02 -0.02
N ALA A 254 11.26 28.13 0.70
CA ALA A 254 10.45 29.34 0.47
C ALA A 254 10.98 30.27 -0.63
N ASP A 255 12.30 30.36 -0.79
CA ASP A 255 12.98 31.27 -1.73
C ASP A 255 13.53 30.57 -2.97
N ALA A 256 13.15 29.30 -3.17
CA ALA A 256 13.68 28.48 -4.24
C ALA A 256 13.22 28.98 -5.61
N ASP A 257 14.15 29.13 -6.56
CA ASP A 257 13.81 29.31 -7.98
C ASP A 257 12.86 28.16 -8.38
N PRO A 258 11.62 28.46 -8.83
CA PRO A 258 10.66 27.44 -9.24
C PRO A 258 11.20 26.48 -10.30
N LEU A 259 12.19 26.90 -11.11
CA LEU A 259 12.78 26.08 -12.16
C LEU A 259 14.03 25.32 -11.71
N ASN A 260 14.78 25.83 -10.74
CA ASN A 260 16.03 25.24 -10.24
C ASN A 260 16.18 25.44 -8.72
N PRO A 261 15.36 24.77 -7.91
CA PRO A 261 15.40 24.91 -6.47
C PRO A 261 16.73 24.39 -5.91
N VAL A 262 17.37 25.22 -5.08
CA VAL A 262 18.55 24.83 -4.30
C VAL A 262 18.09 24.56 -2.87
N ILE A 263 18.20 23.30 -2.43
CA ILE A 263 17.74 22.88 -1.11
C ILE A 263 18.95 22.55 -0.23
N GLU A 264 18.98 23.13 0.97
CA GLU A 264 19.97 22.78 2.00
C GLU A 264 19.46 21.57 2.78
N LEU A 265 20.24 20.49 2.79
CA LEU A 265 19.98 19.29 3.59
C LEU A 265 20.89 19.29 4.81
N THR A 266 20.32 19.23 6.01
CA THR A 266 21.08 19.13 7.27
C THR A 266 20.55 18.03 8.17
N PRO A 267 21.40 17.36 8.98
CA PRO A 267 20.93 16.42 9.97
C PRO A 267 20.36 17.21 11.15
N LEU A 268 19.23 16.76 11.68
CA LEU A 268 18.80 17.20 13.00
C LEU A 268 19.58 16.34 14.01
N LEU A 269 20.70 16.88 14.48
CA LEU A 269 21.46 16.29 15.58
C LEU A 269 20.52 16.03 16.77
N PRO A 270 20.78 15.02 17.61
CA PRO A 270 19.92 14.71 18.74
C PRO A 270 19.85 15.93 19.67
N VAL A 271 18.81 16.74 19.50
CA VAL A 271 18.36 17.69 20.50
C VAL A 271 17.73 16.83 21.58
N GLU A 272 18.02 17.10 22.85
CA GLU A 272 17.40 16.43 24.01
C GLU A 272 15.85 16.35 23.90
N GLY A 273 15.24 17.23 23.10
CA GLY A 273 13.83 17.23 22.77
C GLY A 273 13.30 16.04 21.94
N LEU A 274 14.10 15.34 21.13
CA LEU A 274 13.63 14.24 20.28
C LEU A 274 13.60 12.87 20.99
N VAL A 275 13.88 12.81 22.29
CA VAL A 275 13.92 11.56 23.09
C VAL A 275 12.63 10.74 22.98
N GLY A 276 11.47 11.38 22.80
CA GLY A 276 10.20 10.66 22.56
C GLY A 276 10.20 9.84 21.26
N LEU A 277 10.89 10.29 20.22
CA LEU A 277 11.03 9.60 18.94
C LEU A 277 12.29 8.72 18.87
N SER A 278 12.81 8.27 20.02
CA SER A 278 14.03 7.47 20.13
C SER A 278 13.97 6.13 19.40
N VAL A 279 12.77 5.56 19.24
CA VAL A 279 12.57 4.31 18.51
C VAL A 279 12.52 4.60 17.00
N PRO A 280 13.51 4.12 16.22
CA PRO A 280 13.53 4.31 14.78
C PRO A 280 12.34 3.59 14.13
N ARG A 281 11.65 4.26 13.22
CA ARG A 281 10.39 3.78 12.65
C ARG A 281 10.22 4.13 11.18
N TRP A 282 9.49 3.29 10.45
CA TRP A 282 9.05 3.56 9.08
C TRP A 282 7.60 3.11 8.89
N ARG A 283 6.99 3.43 7.75
CA ARG A 283 5.57 3.14 7.45
C ARG A 283 4.60 3.71 8.51
N HIS A 284 5.06 4.70 9.27
CA HIS A 284 4.27 5.48 10.23
C HIS A 284 3.55 6.61 9.48
N THR A 285 2.63 7.28 10.17
CA THR A 285 2.12 8.57 9.69
C THR A 285 2.56 9.69 10.59
N ALA A 286 2.67 10.88 10.01
CA ALA A 286 2.93 12.13 10.70
C ALA A 286 1.94 13.15 10.14
N THR A 287 1.15 13.76 11.01
CA THR A 287 0.06 14.69 10.63
C THR A 287 0.09 15.91 11.51
N VAL A 288 -0.03 17.10 10.92
CA VAL A 288 -0.03 18.35 11.68
C VAL A 288 -1.37 18.52 12.42
N VAL A 289 -1.27 18.85 13.70
CA VAL A 289 -2.38 19.21 14.60
C VAL A 289 -2.08 20.52 15.32
N THR A 290 -3.10 21.14 15.88
CA THR A 290 -2.96 22.37 16.68
C THR A 290 -3.54 22.15 18.06
N GLN A 291 -2.78 22.53 19.09
CA GLN A 291 -3.21 22.49 20.49
C GLN A 291 -2.82 23.81 21.14
N GLU A 292 -3.78 24.49 21.77
CA GLU A 292 -3.55 25.79 22.46
C GLU A 292 -2.85 26.85 21.58
N GLY A 293 -3.18 26.87 20.28
CA GLY A 293 -2.60 27.80 19.30
C GLY A 293 -1.20 27.40 18.78
N GLN A 294 -0.60 26.37 19.36
CA GLN A 294 0.71 25.83 18.95
C GLN A 294 0.55 24.65 17.99
N ALA A 295 1.48 24.52 17.05
CA ALA A 295 1.44 23.48 16.03
C ALA A 295 2.34 22.29 16.41
N TYR A 296 1.79 21.10 16.29
CA TYR A 296 2.47 19.85 16.62
C TYR A 296 2.38 18.89 15.45
N LEU A 297 3.39 18.05 15.29
CA LEU A 297 3.33 16.88 14.44
C LEU A 297 2.93 15.68 15.29
N PHE A 298 1.73 15.18 15.03
CA PHE A 298 1.25 13.93 15.60
C PHE A 298 1.82 12.76 14.79
N VAL A 299 2.72 12.00 15.38
CA VAL A 299 3.32 10.79 14.80
C VAL A 299 2.65 9.58 15.43
N TYR A 300 2.18 8.63 14.61
CA TYR A 300 1.51 7.42 15.10
C TYR A 300 1.95 6.16 14.36
N GLY A 301 2.13 5.10 15.15
CA GLY A 301 2.39 3.75 14.68
C GLY A 301 3.66 3.63 13.84
N GLY A 302 3.57 2.77 12.82
CA GLY A 302 4.71 2.33 12.02
C GLY A 302 5.28 1.00 12.51
N CYS A 303 6.44 0.64 11.99
CA CYS A 303 7.17 -0.54 12.42
C CYS A 303 8.67 -0.24 12.55
N THR A 304 9.37 -1.13 13.27
CA THR A 304 10.80 -1.05 13.57
C THR A 304 11.55 -2.22 12.95
N SER A 305 12.87 -2.26 13.14
CA SER A 305 13.67 -3.46 12.85
C SER A 305 13.08 -4.66 13.60
N GLY A 306 13.08 -5.82 12.95
CA GLY A 306 12.39 -7.01 13.44
C GLY A 306 10.86 -6.96 13.31
N GLN A 307 10.32 -6.09 12.44
CA GLN A 307 8.89 -5.98 12.09
C GLN A 307 7.94 -5.74 13.27
N SER A 308 8.45 -5.26 14.42
CA SER A 308 7.58 -4.94 15.55
C SER A 308 6.70 -3.75 15.21
N VAL A 309 5.38 -3.97 15.27
CA VAL A 309 4.37 -2.95 14.94
C VAL A 309 4.12 -2.07 16.16
N LEU A 310 4.21 -0.75 15.96
CA LEU A 310 4.13 0.23 17.03
C LEU A 310 2.68 0.64 17.31
N THR A 311 2.39 0.83 18.59
CA THR A 311 1.09 1.27 19.15
C THR A 311 1.15 2.71 19.69
N ASP A 312 2.35 3.28 19.76
CA ASP A 312 2.61 4.56 20.40
C ASP A 312 2.31 5.76 19.50
N TRP A 313 2.18 6.93 20.13
CA TRP A 313 2.11 8.21 19.47
C TRP A 313 3.00 9.24 20.14
N HIS A 314 3.40 10.25 19.37
CA HIS A 314 4.21 11.36 19.83
C HIS A 314 3.69 12.68 19.27
N PHE A 315 3.76 13.74 20.06
CA PHE A 315 3.53 15.10 19.60
C PHE A 315 4.87 15.83 19.55
N LEU A 316 5.38 16.09 18.35
CA LEU A 316 6.59 16.88 18.15
C LEU A 316 6.20 18.34 17.96
N HIS A 317 6.61 19.21 18.89
CA HIS A 317 6.42 20.65 18.75
C HIS A 317 7.20 21.15 17.52
N LEU A 318 6.49 21.74 16.55
CA LEU A 318 7.03 21.98 15.22
C LEU A 318 8.11 23.07 15.18
N GLU A 319 7.98 24.12 15.98
CA GLU A 319 8.96 25.22 16.02
C GLU A 319 10.15 24.90 16.94
N GLY A 320 9.84 24.37 18.12
CA GLY A 320 10.83 24.08 19.17
C GLY A 320 11.50 22.71 19.03
N LEU A 321 11.08 21.87 18.08
CA LEU A 321 11.64 20.55 17.78
C LEU A 321 11.87 19.65 19.00
N HIS A 322 10.92 19.66 19.92
CA HIS A 322 10.91 18.79 21.09
C HIS A 322 9.58 18.06 21.21
N CYS A 323 9.63 16.80 21.66
CA CYS A 323 8.46 16.02 21.97
C CYS A 323 7.79 16.60 23.22
N GLN A 324 6.48 16.78 23.14
CA GLN A 324 5.65 17.23 24.24
C GLN A 324 4.64 16.15 24.60
N GLN A 325 4.42 15.95 25.89
CA GLN A 325 3.33 15.12 26.38
C GLN A 325 2.03 15.93 26.32
N ILE A 326 1.11 15.50 25.47
CA ILE A 326 -0.24 16.05 25.38
C ILE A 326 -1.22 14.94 25.80
N PRO A 327 -2.14 15.20 26.74
CA PRO A 327 -3.10 14.19 27.18
C PRO A 327 -3.93 13.64 26.02
N VAL A 328 -4.01 12.32 25.92
CA VAL A 328 -4.88 11.63 24.98
C VAL A 328 -5.75 10.64 25.73
N GLU A 329 -7.06 10.82 25.63
CA GLU A 329 -8.07 9.99 26.30
C GLU A 329 -8.77 9.04 25.33
N GLY A 330 -9.57 8.11 25.87
CA GLY A 330 -10.40 7.21 25.08
C GLY A 330 -9.73 5.87 24.74
N PRO A 331 -10.40 5.04 23.94
CA PRO A 331 -9.92 3.70 23.62
C PRO A 331 -8.66 3.77 22.75
N VAL A 332 -7.55 3.31 23.30
CA VAL A 332 -6.25 3.27 22.61
C VAL A 332 -6.37 2.35 21.38
N PRO A 333 -6.10 2.84 20.16
CA PRO A 333 -6.22 2.01 18.97
C PRO A 333 -5.06 1.00 18.88
N ALA A 334 -5.36 -0.16 18.28
CA ALA A 334 -4.36 -1.19 18.02
C ALA A 334 -3.22 -0.67 17.14
N GLY A 335 -2.01 -1.17 17.42
CA GLY A 335 -0.79 -0.83 16.69
C GLY A 335 -0.89 -1.21 15.23
N ARG A 336 -0.34 -0.34 14.38
CA ARG A 336 -0.47 -0.48 12.93
C ARG A 336 0.63 0.22 12.16
N HIS A 337 0.94 -0.31 10.99
CA HIS A 337 1.80 0.35 10.01
C HIS A 337 1.10 0.42 8.65
N SER A 338 1.69 1.19 7.72
CA SER A 338 1.16 1.36 6.36
C SER A 338 -0.29 1.87 6.32
N HIS A 339 -0.75 2.50 7.39
CA HIS A 339 -2.03 3.21 7.43
C HIS A 339 -1.86 4.59 6.79
N SER A 340 -2.98 5.22 6.48
CA SER A 340 -2.98 6.62 6.03
C SER A 340 -3.53 7.52 7.12
N ALA A 341 -3.11 8.79 7.12
CA ALA A 341 -3.62 9.79 8.04
C ALA A 341 -3.65 11.18 7.41
N CYS A 342 -4.64 11.98 7.79
CA CYS A 342 -4.80 13.35 7.32
C CYS A 342 -5.51 14.22 8.37
N SER A 343 -5.30 15.53 8.32
CA SER A 343 -5.89 16.47 9.25
C SER A 343 -7.39 16.67 8.95
N TRP A 344 -8.23 16.69 9.98
CA TRP A 344 -9.65 17.01 9.86
C TRP A 344 -10.20 17.58 11.16
N ALA A 345 -11.01 18.64 11.08
CA ALA A 345 -11.67 19.27 12.22
C ALA A 345 -10.74 19.53 13.43
N GLY A 346 -9.51 20.00 13.15
CA GLY A 346 -8.46 20.26 14.16
C GLY A 346 -7.74 19.02 14.71
N GLY A 347 -8.19 17.81 14.35
CA GLY A 347 -7.61 16.54 14.76
C GLY A 347 -7.02 15.73 13.61
N VAL A 348 -6.92 14.42 13.80
CA VAL A 348 -6.34 13.47 12.82
C VAL A 348 -7.31 12.34 12.51
N LEU A 349 -7.62 12.15 11.23
CA LEU A 349 -8.25 10.93 10.73
C LEU A 349 -7.19 9.91 10.38
N ILE A 350 -7.40 8.65 10.77
CA ILE A 350 -6.51 7.52 10.49
C ILE A 350 -7.34 6.40 9.88
N ALA A 351 -6.94 5.91 8.71
CA ALA A 351 -7.66 4.87 8.00
C ALA A 351 -6.78 3.66 7.70
N GLY A 352 -7.35 2.48 7.97
CA GLY A 352 -6.78 1.18 7.66
C GLY A 352 -5.40 0.89 8.24
N GLY A 353 -4.56 0.20 7.46
CA GLY A 353 -3.24 -0.28 7.84
C GLY A 353 -3.17 -1.78 8.06
N LEU A 354 -1.97 -2.27 8.41
CA LEU A 354 -1.71 -3.65 8.83
C LEU A 354 -1.42 -3.69 10.32
N ALA A 355 -2.04 -4.63 11.02
CA ALA A 355 -1.76 -4.94 12.42
C ALA A 355 -0.48 -5.79 12.57
N ALA A 356 -0.06 -6.00 13.83
CA ALA A 356 1.05 -6.90 14.15
C ALA A 356 0.82 -8.35 13.69
N SER A 357 -0.44 -8.78 13.59
CA SER A 357 -0.87 -10.08 13.08
C SER A 357 -0.91 -10.16 11.55
N GLU A 358 -0.45 -9.13 10.84
CA GLU A 358 -0.64 -8.95 9.39
C GLU A 358 -2.11 -8.87 8.94
N GLU A 359 -3.04 -8.74 9.89
CA GLU A 359 -4.44 -8.49 9.59
C GLU A 359 -4.62 -7.08 9.00
N LEU A 360 -5.36 -7.02 7.89
CA LEU A 360 -5.75 -5.75 7.27
C LEU A 360 -6.84 -5.10 8.10
N LEU A 361 -6.68 -3.82 8.38
CA LEU A 361 -7.61 -3.06 9.20
C LEU A 361 -8.60 -2.31 8.31
N GLY A 362 -9.89 -2.44 8.63
CA GLY A 362 -11.02 -1.67 8.04
C GLY A 362 -11.52 -0.56 8.95
N SER A 363 -10.72 -0.14 9.93
CA SER A 363 -11.13 0.87 10.92
C SER A 363 -10.87 2.29 10.42
N LEU A 364 -11.81 3.20 10.67
CA LEU A 364 -11.61 4.64 10.59
C LEU A 364 -11.54 5.21 12.01
N LEU A 365 -10.43 5.84 12.37
CA LEU A 365 -10.20 6.42 13.69
C LEU A 365 -10.13 7.94 13.57
N PHE A 366 -10.60 8.63 14.60
CA PHE A 366 -10.49 10.07 14.73
C PHE A 366 -9.87 10.44 16.08
N LEU A 367 -8.69 11.04 16.03
CA LEU A 367 -8.09 11.73 17.16
C LEU A 367 -8.71 13.13 17.24
N LYS A 368 -9.78 13.26 18.03
CA LYS A 368 -10.57 14.49 18.13
C LYS A 368 -9.94 15.46 19.14
N PRO A 369 -9.84 16.76 18.85
CA PRO A 369 -9.46 17.76 19.85
C PRO A 369 -10.43 17.78 21.04
N ALA A 370 -9.91 17.85 22.26
CA ALA A 370 -10.67 17.83 23.50
C ALA A 370 -10.01 18.69 24.57
N GLY A 371 -10.54 19.89 24.83
CA GLY A 371 -10.08 20.77 25.91
C GLY A 371 -8.55 20.96 25.92
N ARG A 372 -7.87 20.28 26.84
CA ARG A 372 -6.40 20.33 27.06
C ARG A 372 -5.59 19.29 26.25
N GLY A 373 -6.22 18.53 25.36
CA GLY A 373 -5.53 17.52 24.56
C GLY A 373 -6.44 16.91 23.49
N PHE A 374 -6.40 15.59 23.36
CA PHE A 374 -7.15 14.87 22.35
C PHE A 374 -7.90 13.66 22.92
N ARG A 375 -8.86 13.13 22.16
CA ARG A 375 -9.58 11.90 22.51
C ARG A 375 -9.77 11.02 21.29
N TRP A 376 -9.43 9.74 21.44
CA TRP A 376 -9.68 8.71 20.44
C TRP A 376 -11.17 8.43 20.27
N HIS A 377 -11.60 8.37 19.01
CA HIS A 377 -12.94 7.94 18.61
C HIS A 377 -12.81 6.94 17.45
N SER A 378 -13.58 5.86 17.51
CA SER A 378 -13.80 5.01 16.34
C SER A 378 -14.98 5.56 15.55
N LEU A 379 -14.84 5.59 14.22
CA LEU A 379 -15.87 6.03 13.31
C LEU A 379 -16.32 4.83 12.48
N GLU A 380 -17.60 4.51 12.56
CA GLU A 380 -18.20 3.46 11.74
C GLU A 380 -18.77 4.07 10.47
N THR A 381 -18.47 3.45 9.33
CA THR A 381 -19.04 3.82 8.02
C THR A 381 -20.17 2.88 7.67
N CYS A 382 -21.08 3.34 6.82
CA CYS A 382 -22.15 2.52 6.26
C CYS A 382 -22.07 2.52 4.72
N PRO A 383 -21.73 1.39 4.07
CA PRO A 383 -21.30 0.11 4.66
C PRO A 383 -19.94 0.21 5.40
N PRO A 384 -19.55 -0.83 6.18
CA PRO A 384 -18.24 -0.87 6.83
C PRO A 384 -17.09 -0.72 5.84
N LEU A 385 -16.04 0.00 6.24
CA LEU A 385 -14.90 0.27 5.39
C LEU A 385 -14.15 -1.01 5.05
N THR A 386 -13.97 -1.27 3.76
CA THR A 386 -13.20 -2.40 3.25
C THR A 386 -11.74 -2.32 3.75
N PRO A 387 -11.24 -3.34 4.49
CA PRO A 387 -9.89 -3.35 5.01
C PRO A 387 -8.81 -3.18 3.94
N ARG A 388 -7.87 -2.24 4.17
CA ARG A 388 -6.76 -2.00 3.24
C ARG A 388 -5.57 -1.33 3.92
N TYR A 389 -4.41 -1.42 3.29
CA TYR A 389 -3.19 -0.71 3.71
C TYR A 389 -2.46 -0.12 2.50
N SER A 390 -1.47 0.73 2.75
CA SER A 390 -0.64 1.39 1.74
C SER A 390 -1.40 2.23 0.71
N HIS A 391 -2.59 2.70 1.10
CA HIS A 391 -3.37 3.70 0.39
C HIS A 391 -2.99 5.12 0.85
N THR A 392 -3.46 6.14 0.14
CA THR A 392 -3.39 7.53 0.62
C THR A 392 -4.76 8.03 1.07
N ALA A 393 -4.78 8.97 2.00
CA ALA A 393 -6.00 9.60 2.52
C ALA A 393 -5.96 11.11 2.36
N HIS A 394 -7.08 11.69 1.93
CA HIS A 394 -7.22 13.13 1.71
C HIS A 394 -8.62 13.58 2.09
N VAL A 395 -8.75 14.69 2.81
CA VAL A 395 -10.04 15.32 3.07
C VAL A 395 -10.31 16.43 2.07
N HIS A 396 -11.50 16.41 1.48
CA HIS A 396 -11.96 17.42 0.54
C HIS A 396 -13.46 17.66 0.70
N ARG A 397 -13.84 18.92 0.97
CA ARG A 397 -15.25 19.36 1.06
C ARG A 397 -16.12 18.42 1.91
N GLY A 398 -15.65 18.09 3.12
CA GLY A 398 -16.36 17.21 4.05
C GLY A 398 -16.27 15.70 3.75
N ASN A 399 -15.62 15.31 2.65
CA ASN A 399 -15.43 13.91 2.29
C ASN A 399 -13.99 13.45 2.56
N LEU A 400 -13.82 12.25 3.09
CA LEU A 400 -12.54 11.54 3.14
C LEU A 400 -12.40 10.64 1.92
N LEU A 401 -11.34 10.86 1.16
CA LEU A 401 -10.98 10.09 -0.03
C LEU A 401 -9.83 9.14 0.33
N LEU A 402 -10.02 7.83 0.13
CA LEU A 402 -8.97 6.83 0.23
C LEU A 402 -8.62 6.32 -1.17
N VAL A 403 -7.37 6.47 -1.59
CA VAL A 403 -6.95 6.15 -2.97
C VAL A 403 -5.96 4.99 -2.97
N GLY A 404 -6.28 3.95 -3.74
CA GLY A 404 -5.45 2.78 -3.95
C GLY A 404 -5.27 1.92 -2.69
N GLY A 405 -4.06 1.36 -2.58
CA GLY A 405 -3.67 0.44 -1.52
C GLY A 405 -3.72 -1.03 -1.93
N VAL A 406 -3.61 -1.91 -0.95
CA VAL A 406 -3.74 -3.36 -1.10
C VAL A 406 -4.83 -3.85 -0.16
N TRP A 407 -5.68 -4.73 -0.66
CA TRP A 407 -6.68 -5.47 0.11
C TRP A 407 -6.66 -6.95 -0.26
N LEU A 408 -7.34 -7.78 0.53
CA LEU A 408 -7.45 -9.23 0.31
C LEU A 408 -8.87 -9.64 -0.11
N SER A 409 -9.58 -8.72 -0.79
CA SER A 409 -10.97 -8.92 -1.25
C SER A 409 -11.01 -9.07 -2.78
N PRO A 410 -10.65 -10.24 -3.34
CA PRO A 410 -10.75 -10.49 -4.77
C PRO A 410 -12.23 -10.45 -5.24
N PRO A 411 -12.49 -10.21 -6.54
CA PRO A 411 -11.52 -10.09 -7.64
C PRO A 411 -11.11 -8.65 -7.94
N LEU A 412 -11.38 -7.72 -7.02
CA LEU A 412 -11.26 -6.28 -7.27
C LEU A 412 -9.90 -5.79 -6.78
N VAL A 413 -9.50 -4.61 -7.25
CA VAL A 413 -8.38 -3.84 -6.68
C VAL A 413 -8.93 -2.52 -6.16
N PRO A 414 -8.38 -1.99 -5.05
CA PRO A 414 -8.92 -0.78 -4.46
C PRO A 414 -8.70 0.39 -5.42
N GLY A 415 -9.80 1.07 -5.79
CA GLY A 415 -9.77 2.29 -6.59
C GLY A 415 -9.80 3.50 -5.67
N VAL A 416 -10.98 4.09 -5.49
CA VAL A 416 -11.20 5.25 -4.63
C VAL A 416 -12.39 4.99 -3.71
N ALA A 417 -12.18 5.06 -2.41
CA ALA A 417 -13.27 5.11 -1.43
C ALA A 417 -13.57 6.56 -1.07
N VAL A 418 -14.85 6.94 -1.08
CA VAL A 418 -15.34 8.26 -0.68
C VAL A 418 -16.23 8.07 0.53
N ILE A 419 -15.84 8.69 1.65
CA ILE A 419 -16.56 8.63 2.91
C ILE A 419 -17.02 10.04 3.26
N ASP A 420 -18.33 10.23 3.34
CA ASP A 420 -18.91 11.46 3.88
C ASP A 420 -18.66 11.49 5.40
N LEU A 421 -17.95 12.51 5.89
CA LEU A 421 -17.54 12.58 7.30
C LEU A 421 -18.67 13.03 8.23
N GLU A 422 -19.76 13.57 7.70
CA GLU A 422 -20.97 13.93 8.44
C GLU A 422 -21.95 12.76 8.48
N THR A 423 -22.31 12.21 7.32
CA THR A 423 -23.34 11.15 7.21
C THR A 423 -22.78 9.75 7.43
N ARG A 424 -21.45 9.57 7.38
CA ARG A 424 -20.76 8.27 7.41
C ARG A 424 -21.07 7.35 6.23
N ALA A 425 -21.71 7.87 5.18
CA ALA A 425 -21.96 7.13 3.96
C ALA A 425 -20.64 6.83 3.25
N LEU A 426 -20.44 5.56 2.88
CA LEU A 426 -19.29 5.09 2.12
C LEU A 426 -19.72 4.70 0.70
N ALA A 427 -19.02 5.24 -0.29
CA ALA A 427 -19.07 4.79 -1.67
C ALA A 427 -17.68 4.34 -2.11
N GLU A 428 -17.58 3.18 -2.74
CA GLU A 428 -16.32 2.60 -3.20
C GLU A 428 -16.35 2.47 -4.72
N GLN A 429 -15.46 3.19 -5.40
CA GLN A 429 -15.17 2.98 -6.80
C GLN A 429 -14.04 1.97 -6.94
N LEU A 430 -14.31 0.88 -7.64
CA LEU A 430 -13.42 -0.26 -7.76
C LEU A 430 -12.66 -0.23 -9.09
N GLY A 431 -11.36 -0.55 -9.04
CA GLY A 431 -10.54 -0.72 -10.23
C GLY A 431 -10.25 0.54 -11.05
N PHE A 432 -9.12 0.52 -11.75
CA PHE A 432 -8.82 1.40 -12.86
C PHE A 432 -8.81 0.54 -14.14
N SER A 433 -9.71 0.82 -15.09
CA SER A 433 -9.56 0.33 -16.47
C SER A 433 -8.33 1.00 -17.06
N SER A 434 -7.17 0.33 -17.09
CA SER A 434 -5.96 0.99 -17.60
C SER A 434 -6.15 1.45 -19.06
N ALA A 435 -5.94 2.71 -19.30
CA ALA A 435 -4.75 3.08 -20.06
C ALA A 435 -3.68 3.72 -19.13
N LEU A 436 -3.83 3.54 -17.79
CA LEU A 436 -3.85 4.72 -16.97
C LEU A 436 -3.18 4.70 -15.56
N LEU A 437 -2.12 3.92 -15.33
CA LEU A 437 -1.04 4.23 -14.38
C LEU A 437 0.08 3.16 -14.52
N PRO A 438 1.37 3.52 -14.64
CA PRO A 438 2.43 2.55 -14.36
C PRO A 438 2.31 2.08 -12.90
N MET A 439 2.63 0.82 -12.62
CA MET A 439 2.51 0.13 -11.31
C MET A 439 3.33 0.75 -10.15
N GLU A 440 3.78 1.99 -10.31
CA GLU A 440 4.91 2.58 -9.62
C GLU A 440 4.58 3.96 -9.02
N VAL A 441 3.31 4.29 -8.77
CA VAL A 441 2.95 5.40 -7.86
C VAL A 441 2.29 4.80 -6.63
N LYS A 442 3.12 4.32 -5.71
CA LYS A 442 2.69 3.88 -4.38
C LYS A 442 3.30 4.83 -3.36
N HIS A 443 2.42 5.52 -2.62
CA HIS A 443 2.67 6.44 -1.50
C HIS A 443 2.67 7.95 -1.80
N SER A 444 1.96 8.67 -0.91
CA SER A 444 1.95 10.11 -0.62
C SER A 444 1.82 11.11 -1.78
N TRP A 445 0.66 11.76 -1.84
CA TRP A 445 0.48 13.07 -2.47
C TRP A 445 0.32 14.14 -1.39
N PRO A 446 0.52 15.44 -1.71
CA PRO A 446 0.54 16.48 -0.70
C PRO A 446 -0.73 16.57 0.15
N ARG A 447 -0.55 16.74 1.47
CA ARG A 447 -1.62 16.72 2.47
C ARG A 447 -2.11 18.11 2.90
N SER A 448 -1.47 19.19 2.45
CA SER A 448 -1.56 20.53 3.06
C SER A 448 -2.22 21.65 2.24
N ALA A 449 -3.03 21.35 1.23
CA ALA A 449 -3.89 22.36 0.60
C ALA A 449 -5.35 21.87 0.57
N ALA A 450 -6.13 22.31 1.56
CA ALA A 450 -7.58 22.14 1.55
C ALA A 450 -8.12 22.79 0.26
N GLY A 451 -8.63 21.96 -0.66
CA GLY A 451 -9.11 22.42 -1.96
C GLY A 451 -8.24 21.88 -3.10
N GLU A 452 -7.05 22.41 -3.30
CA GLU A 452 -6.27 22.21 -4.54
C GLU A 452 -5.49 20.90 -4.63
N ALA A 453 -4.97 20.33 -3.53
CA ALA A 453 -4.27 19.03 -3.58
C ALA A 453 -5.24 17.86 -3.78
N ALA A 454 -6.43 17.97 -3.19
CA ALA A 454 -7.53 17.06 -3.47
C ALA A 454 -8.07 17.26 -4.88
N LEU A 455 -8.20 18.50 -5.38
CA LEU A 455 -8.44 18.79 -6.80
C LEU A 455 -7.28 18.35 -7.68
N LEU A 456 -6.05 18.20 -7.21
CA LEU A 456 -4.95 17.67 -8.02
C LEU A 456 -5.06 16.16 -8.14
N VAL A 457 -5.29 15.46 -7.03
CA VAL A 457 -5.60 14.02 -7.03
C VAL A 457 -6.91 13.77 -7.80
N LEU A 458 -7.94 14.62 -7.67
CA LEU A 458 -9.20 14.53 -8.42
C LEU A 458 -9.06 14.98 -9.87
N MET A 459 -8.32 16.02 -10.23
CA MET A 459 -8.16 16.50 -11.63
C MET A 459 -7.22 15.58 -12.40
N LEU A 460 -6.25 14.95 -11.73
CA LEU A 460 -5.43 13.89 -12.33
C LEU A 460 -6.20 12.56 -12.42
N VAL A 461 -7.30 12.39 -11.68
CA VAL A 461 -8.18 11.18 -11.72
C VAL A 461 -9.49 11.39 -12.51
N LEU A 462 -9.97 12.64 -12.70
CA LEU A 462 -11.28 13.00 -13.27
C LEU A 462 -11.26 14.11 -14.35
N SER A 463 -10.10 14.64 -14.76
CA SER A 463 -9.98 15.47 -15.98
C SER A 463 -8.81 14.92 -16.81
N SER A 464 -9.04 14.01 -17.76
CA SER A 464 -9.81 14.22 -19.00
C SER A 464 -10.47 12.93 -19.46
#